data_AF-A0A259JRY9-F1
#
_entry.id   AF-A0A259JRY9-F1
#
_cell.length_a   1.000
_cell.length_b   1.000
_cell.length_c   1.000
_cell.angle_alpha   90.00
_cell.angle_beta   90.00
_cell.angle_gamma   90.00
#
_symmetry.space_group_name_H-M   'P 1'
#
loop_
_entity.id
_entity.type
_entity.pdbx_description
1 polymer ?
#
loop_
_entity_poly.entity_id
_entity_poly.type
_entity_poly.pdbx_seq_one_letter_code
_entity_poly.pdbx_strand_id
1 'polypeptide(L)'
;VGLFRYAAHKISHTAEDLPGPFGRLASRVNVSAVTGACLMISRACWDRIGPLDAERFAEDCNDIDLCLRARRAGYEVVWTPFACLIHHESASRGRRRTKAHRERLKAQRRRMEALWHTRTLVDPHYNPNLARSSLHAALAEAPEGPRDPRTDAI
;
A
#
# COMPACT_ATOMS: atom_id res chain seq x y z
N VAL A 1 -3.90 -0.70 1.83
CA VAL A 1 -4.51 -0.98 0.51
C VAL A 1 -5.99 -0.65 0.58
N GLY A 2 -6.63 -0.35 -0.55
CA GLY A 2 -8.06 -0.08 -0.61
C GLY A 2 -8.48 1.37 -0.32
N LEU A 3 -7.57 2.25 0.13
CA LEU A 3 -7.79 3.69 0.17
C LEU A 3 -8.11 4.20 -1.24
N PHE A 4 -9.13 5.06 -1.36
CA PHE A 4 -9.71 5.49 -2.65
C PHE A 4 -10.05 4.32 -3.58
N ARG A 5 -10.48 3.18 -3.00
CA ARG A 5 -10.82 1.93 -3.70
C ARG A 5 -9.64 1.31 -4.48
N TYR A 6 -8.42 1.72 -4.15
CA TYR A 6 -7.19 1.27 -4.82
C TYR A 6 -6.07 1.06 -3.79
N ALA A 7 -5.20 2.05 -3.62
CA ALA A 7 -4.12 2.13 -2.65
C ALA A 7 -3.57 3.56 -2.70
N ALA A 8 -3.14 4.09 -1.57
CA ALA A 8 -2.55 5.42 -1.52
C ALA A 8 -1.71 5.57 -0.25
N HIS A 9 -0.82 6.57 -0.28
CA HIS A 9 0.04 6.93 0.83
C HIS A 9 -0.79 7.64 1.91
N LYS A 10 -1.03 6.96 3.04
CA LYS A 10 -1.71 7.58 4.17
C LYS A 10 -0.78 8.63 4.80
N ILE A 11 -1.33 9.81 5.13
CA ILE A 11 -0.63 10.94 5.74
C ILE A 11 0.55 11.42 4.87
N SER A 12 0.36 11.45 3.54
CA SER A 12 1.31 12.09 2.64
C SER A 12 1.22 13.62 2.73
N HIS A 13 2.29 14.32 2.32
CA HIS A 13 2.36 15.79 2.28
C HIS A 13 2.16 16.49 3.64
N THR A 14 2.54 15.85 4.74
CA THR A 14 2.57 16.47 6.07
C THR A 14 4.00 16.82 6.48
N ALA A 15 4.13 17.58 7.58
CA ALA A 15 5.42 17.84 8.20
C ALA A 15 6.12 16.52 8.61
N GLU A 16 7.44 16.49 8.51
CA GLU A 16 8.27 15.31 8.76
C GLU A 16 8.23 14.85 10.21
N ASP A 17 8.12 15.80 11.15
CA ASP A 17 8.10 15.59 12.59
C ASP A 17 6.70 15.33 13.15
N LEU A 18 5.67 15.27 12.30
CA LEU A 18 4.31 15.02 12.73
C LEU A 18 4.20 13.59 13.31
N PRO A 19 3.90 13.40 14.60
CA PRO A 19 3.75 12.06 15.19
C PRO A 19 2.53 11.30 14.63
N GLY A 20 1.64 12.00 13.94
CA GLY A 20 0.42 11.49 13.35
C GLY A 20 -0.64 11.11 14.39
N PRO A 21 -1.84 10.71 13.93
CA PRO A 21 -2.92 10.28 14.83
C PRO A 21 -2.45 9.17 15.77
N PHE A 22 -2.61 9.38 17.07
CA PHE A 22 -2.22 8.44 18.13
C PHE A 22 -0.73 8.04 18.11
N GLY A 23 0.17 8.90 17.62
CA GLY A 23 1.61 8.61 17.57
C GLY A 23 1.99 7.55 16.54
N ARG A 24 1.10 7.23 15.60
CA ARG A 24 1.28 6.14 14.63
C ARG A 24 2.50 6.34 13.71
N LEU A 25 2.89 7.58 13.44
CA LEU A 25 4.08 7.88 12.64
C LEU A 25 5.37 7.86 13.46
N ALA A 26 5.29 7.73 14.78
CA ALA A 26 6.46 7.58 15.66
C ALA A 26 6.71 6.11 16.07
N SER A 27 5.89 5.18 15.59
CA SER A 27 5.95 3.76 15.98
C SER A 27 6.04 2.83 14.78
N ARG A 28 6.65 1.65 14.97
CA ARG A 28 6.54 0.56 14.00
C ARG A 28 5.11 0.05 13.98
N VAL A 29 4.55 -0.11 12.79
CA VAL A 29 3.18 -0.60 12.63
C VAL A 29 3.06 -1.58 11.48
N ASN A 30 2.22 -2.59 11.68
CA ASN A 30 1.83 -3.49 10.61
C ASN A 30 0.87 -2.76 9.66
N VAL A 31 1.14 -2.90 8.37
CA VAL A 31 0.35 -2.34 7.27
C VAL A 31 0.11 -3.43 6.22
N SER A 32 -0.84 -3.22 5.33
CA SER A 32 -1.08 -4.20 4.25
C SER A 32 -0.09 -4.08 3.09
N ALA A 33 0.51 -2.91 2.90
CA ALA A 33 1.54 -2.68 1.90
C ALA A 33 2.38 -1.44 2.21
N VAL A 34 3.63 -1.45 1.78
CA VAL A 34 4.54 -0.31 1.75
C VAL A 34 4.92 0.00 0.30
N THR A 35 5.49 1.18 0.06
CA THR A 35 5.98 1.54 -1.27
C THR A 35 7.34 0.92 -1.57
N GLY A 36 7.56 0.54 -2.82
CA GLY A 36 8.83 0.04 -3.35
C GLY A 36 9.95 1.07 -3.40
N ALA A 37 9.70 2.34 -3.01
CA ALA A 37 10.74 3.36 -2.94
C ALA A 37 11.86 3.00 -1.95
N CYS A 38 11.52 2.33 -0.85
CA CYS A 38 12.47 1.77 0.09
C CYS A 38 11.84 0.57 0.80
N LEU A 39 12.27 -0.63 0.44
CA LEU A 39 11.77 -1.90 0.98
C LEU A 39 12.94 -2.85 1.22
N MET A 40 12.84 -3.59 2.32
CA MET A 40 13.66 -4.76 2.60
C MET A 40 12.76 -5.97 2.76
N ILE A 41 13.18 -7.11 2.23
CA ILE A 41 12.46 -8.38 2.30
C ILE A 41 13.42 -9.47 2.77
N SER A 42 12.95 -10.38 3.62
CA SER A 42 13.76 -11.52 4.05
C SER A 42 13.96 -12.49 2.89
N ARG A 43 15.13 -13.16 2.86
CA ARG A 43 15.40 -14.21 1.86
C ARG A 43 14.30 -15.28 1.85
N ALA A 44 13.88 -15.74 3.03
CA ALA A 44 12.84 -16.75 3.17
C ALA A 44 11.49 -16.31 2.56
N CYS A 45 11.11 -15.04 2.75
CA CYS A 45 9.90 -14.49 2.15
C CYS A 45 10.02 -14.41 0.63
N TRP A 46 11.13 -13.86 0.12
CA TRP A 46 11.41 -13.78 -1.32
C TRP A 46 11.30 -15.15 -2.00
N ASP A 47 11.78 -16.21 -1.34
CA ASP A 47 11.83 -17.57 -1.90
C ASP A 47 10.47 -18.21 -1.93
N ARG A 48 9.66 -17.87 -0.94
CA ARG A 48 8.31 -18.36 -0.79
C ARG A 48 7.36 -17.72 -1.81
N ILE A 49 7.49 -16.42 -2.05
CA ILE A 49 6.50 -15.68 -2.86
C ILE A 49 6.98 -15.40 -4.28
N GLY A 50 8.27 -15.49 -4.55
CA GLY A 50 8.87 -15.19 -5.84
C GLY A 50 9.05 -13.69 -6.11
N PRO A 51 9.62 -13.34 -7.27
CA PRO A 51 10.00 -11.96 -7.60
C PRO A 51 8.80 -11.05 -7.85
N LEU A 52 9.09 -9.79 -8.21
CA LEU A 52 8.09 -8.86 -8.75
C LEU A 52 7.56 -9.38 -10.09
N ASP A 53 6.26 -9.24 -10.33
CA ASP A 53 5.61 -9.65 -11.58
C ASP A 53 5.69 -8.51 -12.62
N ALA A 54 6.78 -8.50 -13.39
CA ALA A 54 7.01 -7.48 -14.41
C ALA A 54 6.02 -7.56 -15.59
N GLU A 55 5.39 -8.71 -15.83
CA GLU A 55 4.41 -8.86 -16.92
C GLU A 55 3.09 -8.15 -16.58
N ARG A 56 2.64 -8.32 -15.33
CA ARG A 56 1.41 -7.69 -14.85
C ARG A 56 1.63 -6.26 -14.38
N PHE A 57 2.77 -5.98 -13.76
CA PHE A 57 3.05 -4.76 -12.99
C PHE A 57 4.43 -4.16 -13.33
N ALA A 58 4.66 -3.86 -14.62
CA ALA A 58 5.94 -3.31 -15.07
C ALA A 58 6.29 -1.92 -14.49
N GLU A 59 5.29 -1.09 -14.15
CA GLU A 59 5.51 0.34 -13.83
C GLU A 59 4.87 0.80 -12.51
N ASP A 60 3.81 0.13 -12.06
CA ASP A 60 3.00 0.50 -10.89
C ASP A 60 2.38 -0.76 -10.27
N CYS A 61 1.96 -0.68 -9.00
CA CYS A 61 1.40 -1.77 -8.20
C CYS A 61 2.34 -2.94 -7.86
N ASN A 62 3.56 -3.00 -8.38
CA ASN A 62 4.45 -4.16 -8.20
C ASN A 62 4.82 -4.41 -6.73
N ASP A 63 5.05 -3.34 -6.00
CA ASP A 63 5.31 -3.28 -4.56
C ASP A 63 4.07 -3.67 -3.76
N ILE A 64 2.88 -3.22 -4.16
CA ILE A 64 1.63 -3.58 -3.50
C ILE A 64 1.33 -5.08 -3.71
N ASP A 65 1.46 -5.59 -4.93
CA ASP A 65 1.29 -7.01 -5.24
C ASP A 65 2.27 -7.88 -4.43
N LEU A 66 3.54 -7.49 -4.36
CA LEU A 66 4.55 -8.18 -3.54
C LEU A 66 4.14 -8.23 -2.07
N CYS A 67 3.69 -7.10 -1.51
CA CYS A 67 3.24 -7.03 -0.11
C CYS A 67 2.01 -7.92 0.13
N LEU A 68 1.03 -7.91 -0.76
CA LEU A 68 -0.17 -8.73 -0.61
C LEU A 68 0.14 -10.23 -0.75
N ARG A 69 1.05 -10.62 -1.67
CA ARG A 69 1.55 -12.01 -1.73
C ARG A 69 2.31 -12.43 -0.48
N ALA A 70 3.15 -11.55 0.08
CA ALA A 70 3.85 -11.81 1.34
C ALA A 70 2.86 -12.11 2.47
N ARG A 71 1.81 -11.29 2.58
CA ARG A 71 0.74 -11.49 3.56
C ARG A 71 0.00 -12.80 3.37
N ARG A 72 -0.34 -13.14 2.12
CA ARG A 72 -0.98 -14.42 1.79
C ARG A 72 -0.14 -15.64 2.14
N ALA A 73 1.17 -15.46 2.14
CA ALA A 73 2.13 -16.48 2.56
C ALA A 73 2.39 -16.50 4.07
N GLY A 74 1.69 -15.67 4.86
CA GLY A 74 1.79 -15.61 6.33
C GLY A 74 2.85 -14.65 6.87
N TYR A 75 3.41 -13.76 6.03
CA TYR A 75 4.39 -12.77 6.46
C TYR A 75 3.73 -11.43 6.81
N GLU A 76 4.29 -10.73 7.79
CA GLU A 76 3.89 -9.37 8.11
C GLU A 76 4.59 -8.35 7.21
N VAL A 77 3.89 -7.26 6.91
CA VAL A 77 4.48 -6.07 6.28
C VAL A 77 4.50 -4.96 7.31
N VAL A 78 5.71 -4.50 7.65
CA VAL A 78 5.95 -3.54 8.73
C VAL A 78 6.46 -2.24 8.13
N TRP A 79 5.84 -1.12 8.51
CA TRP A 79 6.38 0.21 8.29
C TRP A 79 7.17 0.67 9.52
N THR A 80 8.31 1.31 9.32
CA THR A 80 9.18 1.81 10.40
C THR A 80 9.56 3.27 10.16
N PRO A 81 9.41 4.16 11.16
CA PRO A 81 9.85 5.55 11.05
C PRO A 81 11.37 5.73 11.27
N PHE A 82 12.07 4.68 11.69
CA PHE A 82 13.50 4.76 12.05
C PHE A 82 14.45 4.62 10.86
N ALA A 83 13.93 4.44 9.65
CA ALA A 83 14.72 4.35 8.42
C ALA A 83 14.18 5.37 7.40
N CYS A 84 14.75 6.58 7.43
CA CYS A 84 14.30 7.70 6.60
C CYS A 84 15.21 7.87 5.37
N LEU A 85 14.60 7.91 4.19
CA LEU A 85 15.28 8.16 2.93
C LEU A 85 14.52 9.22 2.13
N ILE A 86 15.26 10.05 1.38
CA ILE A 86 14.66 11.03 0.48
C ILE A 86 14.29 10.34 -0.83
N HIS A 87 13.01 10.32 -1.16
CA HIS A 87 12.51 9.79 -2.42
C HIS A 87 12.14 10.93 -3.38
N HIS A 88 12.93 11.10 -4.45
CA HIS A 88 12.60 12.02 -5.53
C HIS A 88 11.53 11.41 -6.45
N GLU A 89 10.28 11.53 -6.04
CA GLU A 89 9.16 10.85 -6.68
C GLU A 89 9.13 11.07 -8.20
N SER A 90 9.00 9.96 -8.94
CA SER A 90 8.93 9.94 -10.41
C SER A 90 10.17 10.47 -11.14
N ALA A 91 11.32 10.60 -10.48
CA ALA A 91 12.57 11.03 -11.10
C ALA A 91 12.98 10.16 -12.30
N SER A 92 12.92 8.83 -12.16
CA SER A 92 13.26 7.88 -13.24
C SER A 92 12.24 7.83 -14.38
N ARG A 93 10.96 8.06 -14.07
CA ARG A 93 9.85 8.01 -15.04
C ARG A 93 9.69 9.30 -15.85
N GLY A 94 10.19 10.41 -15.32
CA GLY A 94 9.93 11.75 -15.82
C GLY A 94 8.48 12.21 -15.56
N ARG A 95 8.27 13.53 -15.49
CA ARG A 95 6.95 14.11 -15.16
C ARG A 95 5.96 14.07 -16.32
N ARG A 96 6.45 13.91 -17.56
CA ARG A 96 5.64 14.07 -18.77
C ARG A 96 5.01 12.74 -19.19
N ARG A 97 3.76 12.53 -18.80
CA ARG A 97 3.01 11.30 -19.11
C ARG A 97 2.38 11.38 -20.49
N THR A 98 2.82 10.56 -21.43
CA THR A 98 2.13 10.39 -22.74
C THR A 98 0.78 9.69 -22.56
N LYS A 99 -0.10 9.76 -23.57
CA LYS A 99 -1.38 9.02 -23.56
C LYS A 99 -1.14 7.51 -23.38
N ALA A 100 -0.20 6.94 -24.13
CA ALA A 100 0.16 5.52 -24.03
C ALA A 100 0.61 5.12 -22.61
N HIS A 101 1.45 5.93 -21.95
CA HIS A 101 1.86 5.66 -20.58
C HIS A 101 0.69 5.70 -19.59
N ARG A 102 -0.22 6.67 -19.70
CA ARG A 102 -1.43 6.70 -18.86
C ARG A 102 -2.31 5.46 -19.05
N GLU A 103 -2.48 4.99 -20.28
CA GLU A 103 -3.27 3.78 -20.55
C GLU A 103 -2.61 2.51 -19.99
N ARG A 104 -1.27 2.41 -20.03
CA ARG A 104 -0.55 1.30 -19.37
C ARG A 104 -0.77 1.27 -17.87
N LEU A 105 -0.67 2.43 -17.20
CA LEU A 105 -0.91 2.52 -15.76
C LEU A 105 -2.36 2.21 -15.38
N LYS A 106 -3.33 2.67 -16.19
CA LYS A 106 -4.73 2.28 -16.01
C LYS A 106 -4.92 0.78 -16.15
N ALA A 107 -4.25 0.13 -17.11
CA ALA A 107 -4.31 -1.31 -17.29
C ALA A 107 -3.72 -2.05 -16.08
N GLN A 108 -2.57 -1.62 -15.54
CA GLN A 108 -1.97 -2.19 -14.33
C GLN A 108 -2.90 -2.03 -13.12
N ARG A 109 -3.52 -0.85 -12.94
CA ARG A 109 -4.53 -0.62 -11.91
C ARG A 109 -5.74 -1.56 -12.04
N ARG A 110 -6.25 -1.78 -13.26
CA ARG A 110 -7.37 -2.71 -13.49
C ARG A 110 -6.99 -4.16 -13.15
N ARG A 111 -5.75 -4.57 -13.47
CA ARG A 111 -5.23 -5.90 -13.08
C ARG A 111 -5.16 -6.02 -11.57
N MET A 112 -4.65 -5.00 -10.89
CA MET A 112 -4.59 -4.94 -9.43
C MET A 112 -5.97 -5.08 -8.79
N GLU A 113 -6.95 -4.32 -9.31
CA GLU A 113 -8.34 -4.40 -8.87
C GLU A 113 -8.95 -5.79 -9.09
N ALA A 114 -8.70 -6.41 -10.26
CA ALA A 114 -9.23 -7.73 -10.59
C ALA A 114 -8.59 -8.86 -9.75
N LEU A 115 -7.29 -8.77 -9.49
CA LEU A 115 -6.52 -9.79 -8.77
C LEU A 115 -6.76 -9.75 -7.25
N TRP A 116 -6.82 -8.54 -6.69
CA TRP A 116 -6.83 -8.34 -5.24
C TRP A 116 -8.14 -7.74 -4.71
N HIS A 117 -9.13 -7.56 -5.59
CA HIS A 117 -10.45 -7.03 -5.25
C HIS A 117 -10.39 -5.72 -4.45
N THR A 118 -9.45 -4.82 -4.79
CA THR A 118 -9.11 -3.63 -3.96
C THR A 118 -10.28 -2.68 -3.68
N ARG A 119 -11.37 -2.79 -4.45
CA ARG A 119 -12.61 -2.03 -4.24
C ARG A 119 -13.45 -2.53 -3.07
N THR A 120 -13.47 -3.83 -2.84
CA THR A 120 -14.27 -4.49 -1.80
C THR A 120 -13.39 -5.06 -0.68
N LEU A 121 -12.07 -5.06 -0.87
CA LEU A 121 -11.10 -5.45 0.13
C LEU A 121 -11.29 -4.63 1.41
N VAL A 122 -11.48 -5.30 2.54
CA VAL A 122 -11.40 -4.71 3.88
C VAL A 122 -9.97 -4.87 4.36
N ASP A 123 -9.23 -3.77 4.50
CA ASP A 123 -7.83 -3.81 4.91
C ASP A 123 -7.74 -4.03 6.44
N PRO A 124 -7.19 -5.16 6.92
CA PRO A 124 -7.13 -5.46 8.36
C PRO A 124 -6.27 -4.48 9.17
N HIS A 125 -5.38 -3.74 8.49
CA HIS A 125 -4.51 -2.71 9.08
C HIS A 125 -5.03 -1.28 8.89
N TYR A 126 -6.25 -1.13 8.36
CA TYR A 126 -6.96 0.14 8.31
C TYR A 126 -8.08 0.15 9.35
N ASN A 127 -8.22 1.26 10.09
CA ASN A 127 -9.25 1.36 11.11
C ASN A 127 -10.61 1.60 10.42
N PRO A 128 -11.64 0.76 10.67
CA PRO A 128 -12.93 0.87 9.99
C PRO A 128 -13.67 2.16 10.29
N ASN A 129 -13.31 2.87 11.38
CA ASN A 129 -13.89 4.17 11.73
C ASN A 129 -13.25 5.35 10.97
N LEU A 130 -12.24 5.11 10.13
CA LEU A 130 -11.60 6.14 9.32
C LEU A 130 -12.10 6.09 7.88
N ALA A 131 -12.27 7.24 7.25
CA ALA A 131 -12.75 7.37 5.88
C ALA A 131 -11.68 6.93 4.87
N ARG A 132 -11.99 5.96 4.01
CA ARG A 132 -11.10 5.55 2.92
C ARG A 132 -10.96 6.56 1.79
N SER A 133 -11.77 7.61 1.81
CA SER A 133 -11.67 8.79 0.95
C SER A 133 -10.77 9.87 1.53
N SER A 134 -10.04 9.61 2.63
CA SER A 134 -9.14 10.58 3.26
C SER A 134 -7.72 10.04 3.42
N LEU A 135 -6.75 10.88 3.03
CA LEU A 135 -5.33 10.62 3.31
C LEU A 135 -4.98 10.89 4.77
N HIS A 136 -5.71 11.77 5.44
CA HIS A 136 -5.34 12.33 6.75
C HIS A 136 -6.17 11.77 7.91
N ALA A 137 -6.64 10.52 7.78
CA ALA A 137 -7.38 9.82 8.85
C ALA A 137 -8.62 10.58 9.35
N ALA A 138 -9.40 11.17 8.44
CA ALA A 138 -10.72 11.69 8.78
C ALA A 138 -11.64 10.55 9.24
N LEU A 139 -12.63 10.85 10.09
CA LEU A 139 -13.65 9.89 10.49
C LEU A 139 -14.54 9.51 9.29
N ALA A 140 -14.93 8.24 9.22
CA ALA A 140 -15.96 7.78 8.28
C ALA A 140 -17.35 8.21 8.76
N GLU A 141 -18.30 8.36 7.84
CA GLU A 141 -19.72 8.58 8.18
C GLU A 141 -20.31 7.39 8.96
N ALA A 142 -19.86 6.18 8.64
CA ALA A 142 -20.15 4.95 9.36
C ALA A 142 -18.95 3.98 9.29
N PRO A 143 -18.79 3.07 10.28
CA PRO A 143 -17.72 2.08 10.25
C PRO A 143 -17.85 1.10 9.07
N GLU A 144 -16.73 0.71 8.46
CA GLU A 144 -16.71 -0.24 7.32
C GLU A 144 -16.99 -1.72 7.67
N GLY A 145 -17.91 -1.96 8.60
CA GLY A 145 -18.26 -3.29 9.08
C GLY A 145 -17.35 -3.81 10.21
N PRO A 146 -17.64 -5.01 10.73
CA PRO A 146 -16.91 -5.58 11.85
C PRO A 146 -15.46 -5.89 11.47
N ARG A 147 -14.54 -5.65 12.41
CA ARG A 147 -13.15 -6.06 12.29
C ARG A 147 -13.07 -7.55 12.60
N ASP A 148 -12.72 -8.38 11.63
CA ASP A 148 -12.21 -9.71 11.96
C ASP A 148 -10.77 -9.55 12.45
N PRO A 149 -10.46 -9.86 13.72
CA PRO A 149 -9.13 -9.68 14.29
C PRO A 149 -8.07 -10.59 13.66
N ARG A 150 -8.44 -11.54 12.78
CA ARG A 150 -7.53 -12.56 12.23
C ARG A 150 -7.75 -12.92 10.75
N THR A 151 -8.52 -12.16 9.96
CA THR A 151 -8.57 -12.47 8.52
C THR A 151 -7.30 -12.01 7.83
N ASP A 152 -6.31 -12.89 7.86
CA ASP A 152 -5.20 -13.02 6.91
C ASP A 152 -5.70 -13.49 5.53
N ALA A 153 -6.97 -13.20 5.16
CA ALA A 153 -7.57 -13.58 3.89
C ALA A 153 -7.12 -12.67 2.72
N ILE A 154 -5.92 -12.10 2.83
CA ILE A 154 -5.18 -11.46 1.74
C ILE A 154 -4.10 -12.43 1.36
#